data_AF-A0A1W9SH85-F1
#
_entry.id   AF-A0A1W9SH85-F1
#
_cell.length_a   1.000
_cell.length_b   1.000
_cell.length_c   1.000
_cell.angle_alpha   90.00
_cell.angle_beta   90.00
_cell.angle_gamma   90.00
#
_symmetry.space_group_name_H-M   'P 1'
#
loop_
_entity.id
_entity.type
_entity.pdbx_description
1 polymer ?
#
loop_
_entity_poly.entity_id
_entity_poly.type
_entity_poly.pdbx_seq_one_letter_code
_entity_poly.pdbx_strand_id
1 'polypeptide(L)'
;MKHPRTRVWESKLSEMINDLDDLLEDKFGKRYRLHPVRPERGKTSSKIHDGLFSVVANFSLGAGSEYGKGYVVDVHFATLDKIDKKDVDAVEKETIAFLKKKIPVFFPGKKLHVGRDNNVIKIHGDLSLGEV
;
A
#
# COMPACT_ATOMS: atom_id res chain seq x y z
N MET A 1 2.42 20.22 15.00
CA MET A 1 3.24 20.42 13.77
C MET A 1 4.06 19.15 13.55
N LYS A 2 3.93 18.44 12.42
CA LYS A 2 4.70 17.21 12.16
C LYS A 2 6.19 17.54 11.94
N HIS A 3 7.09 16.75 12.51
CA HIS A 3 8.54 16.92 12.34
C HIS A 3 8.93 16.79 10.86
N PRO A 4 9.85 17.61 10.31
CA PRO A 4 10.20 17.60 8.88
C PRO A 4 10.62 16.22 8.35
N ARG A 5 11.37 15.44 9.14
CA ARG A 5 11.80 14.09 8.74
C ARG A 5 10.63 13.12 8.61
N THR A 6 9.61 13.26 9.46
CA THR A 6 8.37 12.47 9.37
C THR A 6 7.65 12.78 8.06
N ARG A 7 7.59 14.06 7.65
CA ARG A 7 6.98 14.44 6.38
C ARG A 7 7.71 13.85 5.18
N VAL A 8 9.05 13.87 5.18
CA VAL A 8 9.84 13.27 4.09
C VAL A 8 9.62 11.76 4.03
N TRP A 9 9.59 11.09 5.18
CA TRP A 9 9.28 9.66 5.25
C TRP A 9 7.88 9.35 4.71
N GLU A 10 6.85 10.07 5.17
CA GLU A 10 5.47 9.91 4.72
C GLU A 10 5.32 10.20 3.22
N SER A 11 6.02 11.21 2.70
CA SER A 11 6.01 11.54 1.27
C SER A 11 6.55 10.39 0.42
N LYS A 12 7.70 9.81 0.82
CA LYS A 12 8.29 8.67 0.12
C LYS A 12 7.41 7.42 0.20
N LEU A 13 6.81 7.17 1.37
CA LEU A 13 5.86 6.08 1.53
C LEU A 13 4.64 6.27 0.63
N SER A 14 4.08 7.48 0.61
CA SER A 14 2.93 7.81 -0.24
C SER A 14 3.26 7.66 -1.73
N GLU A 15 4.45 8.06 -2.16
CA GLU A 15 4.89 7.89 -3.55
C GLU A 15 5.02 6.40 -3.92
N MET A 16 5.64 5.59 -3.05
CA MET A 16 5.73 4.15 -3.25
C MET A 16 4.35 3.47 -3.31
N ILE A 17 3.40 3.92 -2.50
CA ILE A 17 2.02 3.42 -2.51
C ILE A 17 1.27 3.85 -3.78
N ASN A 18 1.51 5.07 -4.27
CA ASN A 18 0.96 5.53 -5.55
C ASN A 18 1.52 4.75 -6.75
N ASP A 19 2.78 4.30 -6.70
CA ASP A 19 3.34 3.40 -7.72
C ASP A 19 2.71 1.99 -7.65
N LEU A 20 2.42 1.50 -6.43
CA LEU A 20 1.75 0.21 -6.23
C LEU A 20 0.33 0.26 -6.80
N ASP A 21 -0.40 1.34 -6.51
CA ASP A 21 -1.75 1.58 -7.05
C ASP A 21 -1.73 1.53 -8.58
N ASP A 22 -0.81 2.26 -9.23
CA ASP A 22 -0.65 2.23 -10.69
C ASP A 22 -0.43 0.82 -11.24
N LEU A 23 0.45 0.04 -10.60
CA LEU A 23 0.75 -1.32 -11.00
C LEU A 23 -0.50 -2.22 -10.93
N LEU A 24 -1.30 -2.08 -9.88
CA LEU A 24 -2.52 -2.86 -9.71
C LEU A 24 -3.59 -2.43 -10.71
N GLU A 25 -3.76 -1.13 -10.94
CA GLU A 25 -4.66 -0.59 -11.95
C GLU A 25 -4.30 -1.09 -13.36
N ASP A 26 -3.01 -1.05 -13.73
CA ASP A 26 -2.55 -1.51 -15.04
C ASP A 26 -2.84 -3.00 -15.26
N LYS A 27 -2.68 -3.83 -14.21
CA LYS A 27 -2.85 -5.29 -14.30
C LYS A 27 -4.28 -5.77 -14.12
N PHE A 28 -5.07 -5.09 -13.30
CA PHE A 28 -6.36 -5.57 -12.80
C PHE A 28 -7.50 -4.56 -12.95
N GLY A 29 -7.23 -3.28 -13.23
CA GLY A 29 -8.21 -2.19 -13.18
C GLY A 29 -9.44 -2.33 -14.07
N LYS A 30 -9.39 -3.19 -15.10
CA LYS A 30 -10.50 -3.46 -16.03
C LYS A 30 -11.21 -4.80 -15.77
N ARG A 31 -10.82 -5.56 -14.75
CA ARG A 31 -11.38 -6.91 -14.48
C ARG A 31 -12.76 -6.85 -13.84
N TYR A 32 -13.05 -5.79 -13.11
CA TYR A 32 -14.31 -5.56 -12.43
C TYR A 32 -14.86 -4.19 -12.80
N ARG A 33 -16.17 -4.04 -12.67
CA ARG A 33 -16.81 -2.73 -12.84
C ARG A 33 -16.47 -1.86 -11.65
N LEU A 34 -16.27 -0.57 -11.88
CA LEU A 34 -16.13 0.38 -10.79
C LEU A 34 -17.44 0.49 -10.01
N HIS A 35 -17.34 0.74 -8.71
CA HIS A 35 -18.49 1.15 -7.92
C HIS A 35 -19.16 2.37 -8.59
N PRO A 36 -20.50 2.49 -8.65
CA PRO A 36 -21.17 3.54 -9.42
C PRO A 36 -20.74 4.99 -9.09
N VAL A 37 -20.37 5.24 -7.83
CA VAL A 37 -19.88 6.55 -7.36
C VAL A 37 -18.36 6.72 -7.45
N ARG A 38 -17.62 5.73 -7.96
CA ARG A 38 -16.17 5.74 -8.06
C ARG A 38 -15.76 6.37 -9.40
N PRO A 39 -15.01 7.47 -9.40
CA PRO A 39 -14.46 8.04 -10.63
C PRO A 39 -13.48 7.09 -11.31
N GLU A 40 -13.40 7.18 -12.63
CA GLU A 40 -12.37 6.48 -13.41
C GLU A 40 -10.96 6.94 -13.01
N ARG A 41 -9.96 6.07 -13.18
CA ARG A 41 -8.56 6.37 -12.84
C ARG A 41 -8.10 7.71 -13.43
N GLY A 42 -7.48 8.54 -12.60
CA GLY A 42 -6.96 9.86 -12.98
C GLY A 42 -8.02 10.96 -13.10
N LYS A 43 -9.27 10.71 -12.69
CA LYS A 43 -10.32 11.74 -12.62
C LYS A 43 -10.27 12.56 -11.33
N THR A 44 -9.43 12.19 -10.37
CA THR A 44 -9.25 12.92 -9.12
C THR A 44 -7.78 13.30 -8.91
N SER A 45 -7.51 14.15 -7.93
CA SER A 45 -6.14 14.52 -7.54
C SER A 45 -5.44 13.47 -6.67
N SER A 46 -6.15 12.42 -6.23
CA SER A 46 -5.64 11.40 -5.31
C SER A 46 -6.06 10.02 -5.79
N LYS A 47 -5.08 9.16 -6.09
CA LYS A 47 -5.32 7.80 -6.63
C LYS A 47 -6.19 6.94 -5.70
N ILE A 48 -6.10 7.18 -4.39
CA ILE A 48 -6.95 6.51 -3.39
C ILE A 48 -8.46 6.72 -3.67
N HIS A 49 -8.84 7.78 -4.40
CA HIS A 49 -10.22 8.16 -4.67
C HIS A 49 -10.70 7.85 -6.09
N ASP A 50 -9.87 7.30 -6.98
CA ASP A 50 -10.29 6.91 -8.33
C ASP A 50 -9.76 5.54 -8.77
N GLY A 51 -10.23 5.02 -9.90
CA GLY A 51 -9.86 3.68 -10.35
C GLY A 51 -10.51 2.56 -9.54
N LEU A 52 -10.12 1.32 -9.84
CA LEU A 52 -10.60 0.12 -9.17
C LEU A 52 -9.99 -0.06 -7.78
N PHE A 53 -8.79 0.43 -7.52
CA PHE A 53 -8.07 0.21 -6.27
C PHE A 53 -8.06 1.43 -5.38
N SER A 54 -8.11 1.20 -4.08
CA SER A 54 -7.73 2.17 -3.06
C SER A 54 -6.61 1.54 -2.25
N VAL A 55 -5.39 2.08 -2.37
CA VAL A 55 -4.23 1.58 -1.66
C VAL A 55 -3.77 2.59 -0.61
N VAL A 56 -3.64 2.15 0.63
CA VAL A 56 -3.17 2.99 1.74
C VAL A 56 -2.14 2.27 2.61
N ALA A 57 -1.27 3.04 3.25
CA ALA A 57 -0.33 2.54 4.25
C ALA A 57 -0.53 3.25 5.58
N ASN A 58 -1.06 2.53 6.58
CA ASN A 58 -1.42 3.08 7.88
C ASN A 58 -0.44 2.63 8.96
N PHE A 59 0.11 3.56 9.73
CA PHE A 59 0.97 3.20 10.86
C PHE A 59 0.18 2.50 11.96
N SER A 60 0.73 1.41 12.49
CA SER A 60 0.18 0.64 13.59
C SER A 60 1.24 0.43 14.67
N LEU A 61 0.82 0.57 15.94
CA LEU A 61 1.66 0.24 17.10
C LEU A 61 1.87 -1.28 17.26
N GLY A 62 1.08 -2.10 16.57
CA GLY A 62 1.27 -3.55 16.54
C GLY A 62 0.68 -4.33 17.72
N ALA A 63 -0.40 -3.83 18.36
CA ALA A 63 -1.14 -4.66 19.30
C ALA A 63 -1.72 -5.90 18.58
N GLY A 64 -1.34 -7.11 19.02
CA GLY A 64 -1.71 -8.38 18.37
C GLY A 64 -0.92 -8.72 17.09
N SER A 65 0.11 -7.95 16.76
CA SER A 65 1.02 -8.17 15.62
C SER A 65 2.11 -9.18 15.96
N GLU A 66 2.43 -10.10 15.06
CA GLU A 66 3.61 -10.95 15.20
C GLU A 66 4.92 -10.15 15.04
N TYR A 67 4.88 -9.07 14.24
CA TYR A 67 6.04 -8.25 13.90
C TYR A 67 6.15 -6.95 14.72
N GLY A 68 5.21 -6.69 15.62
CA GLY A 68 5.10 -5.42 16.35
C GLY A 68 4.71 -4.24 15.45
N LYS A 69 5.30 -3.07 15.72
CA LYS A 69 5.02 -1.80 15.04
C LYS A 69 5.40 -1.83 13.56
N GLY A 70 4.62 -1.13 12.73
CA GLY A 70 4.82 -1.13 11.28
C GLY A 70 3.77 -0.33 10.54
N TYR A 71 3.84 -0.36 9.23
CA TYR A 71 2.78 0.14 8.35
C TYR A 71 1.99 -1.04 7.81
N VAL A 72 0.68 -1.03 8.05
CA VAL A 72 -0.26 -1.96 7.42
C VAL A 72 -0.59 -1.41 6.05
N VAL A 73 -0.42 -2.22 5.00
CA VAL A 73 -0.77 -1.87 3.63
C VAL A 73 -2.11 -2.50 3.30
N ASP A 74 -3.13 -1.66 3.16
CA ASP A 74 -4.48 -2.07 2.82
C ASP A 74 -4.72 -1.81 1.33
N VAL A 75 -5.11 -2.86 0.61
CA VAL A 75 -5.49 -2.81 -0.81
C VAL A 75 -6.96 -3.16 -0.90
N HIS A 76 -7.79 -2.19 -1.30
CA HIS A 76 -9.23 -2.37 -1.41
C HIS A 76 -9.71 -2.24 -2.86
N PHE A 77 -10.62 -3.12 -3.29
CA PHE A 77 -11.29 -3.01 -4.57
C PHE A 77 -12.55 -2.16 -4.43
N ALA A 78 -12.60 -1.02 -5.10
CA ALA A 78 -13.72 -0.10 -5.17
C ALA A 78 -14.78 -0.60 -6.17
N THR A 79 -15.38 -1.77 -5.90
CA THR A 79 -16.40 -2.40 -6.73
C THR A 79 -17.53 -3.01 -5.90
N LEU A 80 -18.71 -3.19 -6.52
CA LEU A 80 -19.81 -3.99 -5.98
C LEU A 80 -19.83 -5.42 -6.53
N ASP A 81 -18.96 -5.72 -7.51
CA ASP A 81 -18.85 -7.05 -8.08
C ASP A 81 -18.32 -8.03 -7.02
N LYS A 82 -18.78 -9.28 -7.07
CA LYS A 82 -18.20 -10.34 -6.26
C LYS A 82 -16.79 -10.64 -6.78
N ILE A 83 -15.80 -10.42 -5.93
CA ILE A 83 -14.39 -10.61 -6.28
C ILE A 83 -14.04 -12.08 -6.14
N ASP A 84 -13.40 -12.64 -7.17
CA ASP A 84 -12.93 -14.02 -7.14
C ASP A 84 -11.72 -14.13 -6.20
N LYS A 85 -11.69 -15.19 -5.37
CA LYS A 85 -10.57 -15.43 -4.43
C LYS A 85 -9.21 -15.45 -5.13
N LYS A 86 -9.14 -16.00 -6.35
CA LYS A 86 -7.92 -16.04 -7.17
C LYS A 86 -7.35 -14.64 -7.46
N ASP A 87 -8.22 -13.64 -7.64
CA ASP A 87 -7.82 -12.27 -7.95
C ASP A 87 -7.38 -11.55 -6.68
N VAL A 88 -8.00 -11.83 -5.54
CA VAL A 88 -7.52 -11.37 -4.21
C VAL A 88 -6.11 -11.92 -3.95
N ASP A 89 -5.91 -13.23 -4.09
CA ASP A 89 -4.62 -13.89 -3.87
C ASP A 89 -3.54 -13.36 -4.84
N ALA A 90 -3.93 -13.09 -6.10
CA ALA A 90 -3.03 -12.51 -7.09
C ALA A 90 -2.63 -11.07 -6.76
N VAL A 91 -3.59 -10.22 -6.36
CA VAL A 91 -3.32 -8.84 -5.94
C VAL A 91 -2.44 -8.80 -4.70
N GLU A 92 -2.68 -9.67 -3.71
CA GLU A 92 -1.83 -9.77 -2.52
C GLU A 92 -0.39 -10.16 -2.88
N LYS A 93 -0.23 -11.19 -3.72
CA LYS A 93 1.08 -11.65 -4.18
C LYS A 93 1.85 -10.55 -4.92
N GLU A 94 1.17 -9.85 -5.83
CA GLU A 94 1.75 -8.73 -6.57
C GLU A 94 2.14 -7.57 -5.65
N THR A 95 1.29 -7.27 -4.67
CA THR A 95 1.56 -6.24 -3.66
C THR A 95 2.83 -6.56 -2.86
N ILE A 96 2.94 -7.77 -2.31
CA ILE A 96 4.12 -8.18 -1.54
C ILE A 96 5.38 -8.16 -2.42
N ALA A 97 5.29 -8.68 -3.65
CA ALA A 97 6.42 -8.72 -4.57
C ALA A 97 6.89 -7.30 -4.94
N PHE A 98 5.95 -6.40 -5.22
CA PHE A 98 6.21 -5.00 -5.53
C PHE A 98 6.89 -4.29 -4.36
N LEU A 99 6.32 -4.39 -3.16
CA LEU A 99 6.86 -3.71 -1.97
C LEU A 99 8.26 -4.21 -1.63
N LYS A 100 8.51 -5.53 -1.69
CA LYS A 100 9.86 -6.10 -1.48
C LYS A 100 10.88 -5.54 -2.46
N LYS A 101 10.48 -5.33 -3.72
CA LYS A 101 11.36 -4.77 -4.76
C LYS A 101 11.60 -3.27 -4.58
N LYS A 102 10.58 -2.51 -4.18
CA LYS A 102 10.63 -1.03 -4.15
C LYS A 102 11.12 -0.44 -2.84
N ILE A 103 10.96 -1.12 -1.71
CA ILE A 103 11.45 -0.65 -0.41
C ILE A 103 12.93 -0.23 -0.44
N PRO A 104 13.87 -1.04 -0.99
CA PRO A 104 15.28 -0.63 -1.04
C PRO A 104 15.55 0.61 -1.88
N VAL A 105 14.66 0.93 -2.84
CA VAL A 105 14.75 2.11 -3.71
C VAL A 105 14.26 3.36 -2.96
N PHE A 106 13.13 3.28 -2.28
CA PHE A 106 12.54 4.41 -1.56
C PHE A 106 13.22 4.68 -0.19
N PHE A 107 13.65 3.61 0.48
CA PHE A 107 14.25 3.64 1.82
C PHE A 107 15.64 2.98 1.81
N PRO A 108 16.62 3.54 1.05
CA PRO A 108 17.95 2.97 0.96
C PRO A 108 18.62 2.93 2.35
N GLY A 109 19.29 1.82 2.64
CA GLY A 109 19.98 1.59 3.92
C GLY A 109 19.07 1.24 5.10
N LYS A 110 17.73 1.28 4.93
CA LYS A 110 16.80 0.87 5.97
C LYS A 110 16.55 -0.64 5.92
N LYS A 111 16.63 -1.28 7.09
CA LYS A 111 16.29 -2.71 7.25
C LYS A 111 14.78 -2.86 7.42
N LEU A 112 14.05 -2.65 6.32
CA LEU A 112 12.61 -2.84 6.25
C LEU A 112 12.29 -4.19 5.60
N HIS A 113 11.24 -4.83 6.09
CA HIS A 113 10.76 -6.12 5.64
C HIS A 113 9.27 -6.02 5.31
N VAL A 114 8.82 -6.87 4.39
CA VAL A 114 7.41 -7.00 4.01
C VAL A 114 6.99 -8.44 4.18
N GLY A 115 5.92 -8.64 4.91
CA GLY A 115 5.35 -9.95 5.15
C GLY A 115 3.85 -9.86 5.38
N ARG A 116 3.24 -11.03 5.41
CA ARG A 116 1.87 -11.18 5.91
C ARG A 116 1.95 -11.25 7.43
N ASP A 117 1.19 -10.40 8.10
CA ASP A 117 1.02 -10.41 9.55
C ASP A 117 -0.45 -10.70 9.82
N ASN A 118 -0.74 -11.94 10.22
CA ASN A 118 -2.11 -12.47 10.26
C ASN A 118 -2.84 -12.31 8.90
N ASN A 119 -3.85 -11.45 8.85
CA ASN A 119 -4.68 -11.22 7.67
C ASN A 119 -4.31 -9.96 6.89
N VAL A 120 -3.23 -9.26 7.25
CA VAL A 120 -2.82 -8.02 6.61
C VAL A 120 -1.41 -8.09 6.03
N ILE A 121 -1.11 -7.22 5.07
CA ILE A 121 0.24 -7.01 4.58
C ILE A 121 0.90 -5.96 5.47
N LYS A 122 2.10 -6.24 5.97
CA LYS A 122 2.81 -5.34 6.89
C LYS A 122 4.22 -5.05 6.41
N ILE A 123 4.58 -3.76 6.45
CA ILE A 123 5.95 -3.25 6.36
C ILE A 123 6.45 -3.01 7.80
N HIS A 124 7.54 -3.65 8.19
CA HIS A 124 8.08 -3.58 9.55
C HIS A 124 9.62 -3.57 9.55
N GLY A 125 10.24 -3.36 10.72
CA GLY A 125 11.71 -3.31 10.87
C GLY A 125 12.21 -1.93 11.33
N ASP A 126 13.26 -1.41 10.70
CA ASP A 126 13.83 -0.10 11.02
C ASP A 126 12.95 1.06 10.54
N LEU A 127 12.04 1.51 11.42
CA LEU A 127 11.18 2.67 11.22
C LEU A 127 11.80 3.97 11.78
N SER A 128 13.09 3.97 12.13
CA SER A 128 13.74 5.16 12.65
C SER A 128 13.90 6.23 11.57
N LEU A 129 13.78 7.50 11.96
CA LEU A 129 13.92 8.65 11.05
C LEU A 129 15.39 9.10 10.85
N GLY A 130 16.37 8.37 11.42
CA GLY A 130 17.80 8.72 11.44
C GLY A 130 18.20 9.63 12.61
N GLU A 131 19.50 9.72 12.91
CA GLU A 131 20.08 10.58 13.97
C GLU A 131 20.18 12.05 13.56
N VAL A 132 20.25 12.95 14.56
CA VAL A 132 20.26 14.42 14.38
C VAL A 132 21.51 14.87 13.64
#